data_AF-A0A924QV21-F1
#
_entry.id   AF-A0A924QV21-F1
#
_cell.length_a   1.000
_cell.length_b   1.000
_cell.length_c   1.000
_cell.angle_alpha   90.00
_cell.angle_beta   90.00
_cell.angle_gamma   90.00
#
_symmetry.space_group_name_H-M   'P 1'
#
loop_
_entity.id
_entity.type
_entity.pdbx_description
1 polymer ?
#
loop_
_entity_poly.entity_id
_entity_poly.type
_entity_poly.pdbx_seq_one_letter_code
_entity_poly.pdbx_strand_id
1 'polypeptide(L)'
;MKNILLVIIVAAFFANCNMRTVKGSGVLTTEVRTVSNAEKIKSMGSFNVEITPGATTSVKIEGDDNLVKHIITESRNGVLVIKIEDH
;
A
#
# COMPACT_ATOMS: atom_id res chain seq x y z
N MET A 1 -37.26 -7.75 -30.92
CA MET A 1 -36.05 -6.95 -31.20
C MET A 1 -35.81 -5.83 -30.19
N LYS A 2 -36.84 -5.11 -29.69
CA LYS A 2 -36.71 -4.00 -28.72
C LYS A 2 -36.08 -4.40 -27.37
N ASN A 3 -36.30 -5.64 -26.91
CA ASN A 3 -35.77 -6.13 -25.63
C ASN A 3 -34.29 -6.54 -25.69
N ILE A 4 -33.78 -6.92 -26.87
CA ILE A 4 -32.36 -7.28 -27.06
C ILE A 4 -31.48 -6.03 -26.92
N LEU A 5 -31.94 -4.89 -27.44
CA LEU A 5 -31.23 -3.62 -27.31
C LEU A 5 -31.07 -3.20 -25.84
N LEU A 6 -32.09 -3.47 -25.02
CA LEU A 6 -32.10 -3.12 -23.60
C LEU A 6 -31.13 -4.00 -22.78
N VAL A 7 -30.98 -5.28 -23.14
CA VAL A 7 -30.02 -6.20 -22.51
C VAL A 7 -28.57 -5.80 -22.81
N ILE A 8 -28.28 -5.35 -24.03
CA ILE A 8 -26.92 -4.90 -24.41
C ILE A 8 -26.52 -3.64 -23.65
N ILE A 9 -27.44 -2.69 -23.46
CA ILE A 9 -27.19 -1.45 -22.70
C ILE A 9 -26.88 -1.77 -21.23
N VAL A 10 -27.61 -2.69 -20.61
CA VAL A 10 -27.36 -3.09 -19.22
C VAL A 10 -26.02 -3.82 -19.07
N ALA A 11 -25.65 -4.67 -20.01
CA ALA A 11 -24.37 -5.38 -19.99
C ALA A 11 -23.16 -4.43 -20.09
N ALA A 12 -23.28 -3.30 -20.81
CA ALA A 12 -22.20 -2.32 -20.95
C ALA A 12 -21.83 -1.63 -19.63
N PHE A 13 -22.74 -1.57 -18.64
CA PHE A 13 -22.45 -0.99 -17.31
C PHE A 13 -21.56 -1.89 -16.43
N PHE A 14 -21.46 -3.20 -16.72
CA PHE A 14 -20.65 -4.14 -15.94
C PHE A 14 -19.21 -4.28 -16.44
N ALA A 15 -18.85 -3.64 -17.57
CA ALA A 15 -17.54 -3.80 -18.20
C ALA A 15 -16.40 -2.99 -17.56
N ASN A 16 -16.67 -2.14 -16.56
CA ASN A 16 -15.68 -1.20 -16.01
C ASN A 16 -15.05 -1.66 -14.68
N CYS A 17 -14.59 -2.91 -14.61
CA CYS A 17 -13.80 -3.40 -13.47
C CYS A 17 -12.32 -3.52 -13.85
N ASN A 18 -11.58 -2.42 -13.78
CA ASN A 18 -10.13 -2.41 -13.99
C ASN A 18 -9.39 -2.55 -12.66
N MET A 19 -9.29 -3.78 -12.15
CA MET A 19 -8.49 -4.05 -10.95
C MET A 19 -7.00 -4.05 -11.34
N ARG A 20 -6.28 -3.00 -10.92
CA ARG A 20 -4.84 -2.87 -11.17
C ARG A 20 -4.08 -3.56 -10.04
N THR A 21 -3.40 -4.65 -10.36
CA THR A 21 -2.52 -5.37 -9.43
C THR A 21 -1.09 -5.24 -9.91
N VAL A 22 -0.18 -4.84 -9.02
CA VAL A 22 1.25 -4.84 -9.28
C VAL A 22 1.85 -6.10 -8.67
N LYS A 23 2.49 -6.94 -9.50
CA LYS A 23 3.23 -8.10 -9.03
C LYS A 23 4.64 -7.67 -8.60
N GLY A 24 5.14 -8.26 -7.53
CA GLY A 24 6.53 -8.08 -7.10
C GLY A 24 7.54 -8.51 -8.17
N SER A 25 8.65 -7.78 -8.27
CA SER A 25 9.74 -8.03 -9.21
C SER A 25 10.60 -9.26 -8.85
N GLY A 26 10.56 -9.69 -7.59
CA GLY A 26 11.48 -10.68 -7.00
C GLY A 26 12.86 -10.14 -6.67
N VAL A 27 13.13 -8.84 -6.90
CA VAL A 27 14.40 -8.19 -6.57
C VAL A 27 14.27 -7.55 -5.19
N LEU A 28 14.85 -8.19 -4.18
CA LEU A 28 14.86 -7.67 -2.81
C LEU A 28 15.68 -6.38 -2.70
N THR A 29 15.10 -5.39 -2.02
CA THR A 29 15.76 -4.17 -1.61
C THR A 29 15.52 -3.88 -0.14
N THR A 30 16.31 -2.97 0.42
CA THR A 30 16.12 -2.42 1.75
C THR A 30 16.18 -0.90 1.68
N GLU A 31 15.21 -0.24 2.28
CA GLU A 31 15.17 1.21 2.42
C GLU A 31 15.11 1.59 3.90
N VAL A 32 15.95 2.54 4.32
CA VAL A 32 15.93 3.09 5.68
C VAL A 32 15.43 4.52 5.62
N ARG A 33 14.36 4.80 6.35
CA ARG A 33 13.71 6.10 6.42
C ARG A 33 13.80 6.67 7.84
N THR A 34 14.19 7.92 7.94
CA THR A 34 14.13 8.66 9.21
C THR A 34 12.71 9.17 9.41
N VAL A 35 12.16 8.94 10.60
CA VAL A 35 10.84 9.45 10.99
C VAL A 35 10.97 10.19 12.32
N SER A 36 10.09 11.15 12.57
CA SER A 36 10.24 12.06 13.71
C SER A 36 9.79 11.46 15.04
N ASN A 37 8.75 10.59 15.03
CA ASN A 37 8.19 9.97 16.23
C ASN A 37 7.37 8.72 15.87
N ALA A 38 7.34 7.72 16.76
CA ALA A 38 6.56 6.49 16.68
C ALA A 38 6.02 6.03 18.05
N GLU A 39 5.46 6.91 18.88
CA GLU A 39 4.77 6.55 20.14
C GLU A 39 3.65 5.51 19.94
N LYS A 40 2.99 5.56 18.77
CA LYS A 40 2.00 4.57 18.34
C LYS A 40 2.30 4.18 16.90
N ILE A 41 1.98 2.94 16.54
CA ILE A 41 2.15 2.41 15.19
C ILE A 41 0.79 2.00 14.63
N LYS A 42 0.49 2.47 13.42
CA LYS A 42 -0.71 2.10 12.67
C LYS A 42 -0.28 1.50 11.34
N SER A 43 -0.50 0.19 11.18
CA SER A 43 -0.21 -0.56 9.96
C SER A 43 -1.48 -0.74 9.13
N MET A 44 -1.44 -0.32 7.86
CA MET A 44 -2.52 -0.43 6.89
C MET A 44 -2.03 -1.19 5.67
N GLY A 45 -2.03 -2.51 5.75
CA GLY A 45 -1.57 -3.38 4.68
C GLY A 45 -1.15 -4.73 5.21
N SER A 46 -0.76 -5.61 4.29
CA SER A 46 -0.21 -6.92 4.63
C SER A 46 1.29 -6.81 4.86
N PHE A 47 1.69 -6.22 5.99
CA PHE A 47 3.09 -6.09 6.38
C PHE A 47 3.39 -6.99 7.57
N ASN A 48 4.59 -7.59 7.57
CA ASN A 48 5.17 -8.10 8.81
C ASN A 48 5.89 -6.95 9.50
N VAL A 49 5.46 -6.59 10.72
CA VAL A 49 5.99 -5.43 11.44
C VAL A 49 6.76 -5.90 12.67
N GLU A 50 8.06 -5.66 12.66
CA GLU A 50 8.96 -5.93 13.78
C GLU A 50 9.30 -4.63 14.49
N ILE A 51 9.22 -4.63 15.82
CA ILE A 51 9.43 -3.44 16.65
C ILE A 51 10.58 -3.71 17.61
N THR A 52 11.62 -2.88 17.52
CA THR A 52 12.78 -2.93 18.41
C THR A 52 12.88 -1.61 19.18
N PRO A 53 12.70 -1.60 20.50
CA PRO A 53 12.91 -0.40 21.31
C PRO A 53 14.38 0.06 21.25
N GLY A 54 14.60 1.37 21.06
CA GLY A 54 15.94 1.94 20.95
C GLY A 54 15.96 3.46 21.13
N ALA A 55 17.17 4.03 21.18
CA ALA A 55 17.35 5.47 21.38
C ALA A 55 17.04 6.31 20.12
N THR A 56 17.05 5.70 18.95
CA THR A 56 16.77 6.36 17.67
C THR A 56 15.47 5.83 17.07
N THR A 57 14.71 6.72 16.42
CA THR A 57 13.52 6.33 15.67
C THR A 57 13.86 6.24 14.18
N SER A 58 13.78 5.04 13.64
CA SER A 58 13.97 4.78 12.21
C SER A 58 13.01 3.70 11.74
N VAL A 59 12.73 3.68 10.43
CA VAL A 59 11.93 2.64 9.78
C VAL A 59 12.80 1.97 8.73
N LYS A 60 13.03 0.66 8.87
CA LYS A 60 13.64 -0.18 7.83
C LYS A 60 12.52 -0.93 7.11
N ILE A 61 12.51 -0.84 5.79
CA ILE A 61 11.55 -1.53 4.92
C ILE A 61 12.34 -2.48 4.03
N GLU A 62 11.89 -3.73 3.93
CA GLU A 62 12.52 -4.77 3.14
C GLU A 62 11.46 -5.48 2.29
N GLY A 63 11.77 -5.72 1.01
CA GLY A 63 10.85 -6.34 0.07
C GLY A 63 11.24 -6.05 -1.39
N ASP A 64 10.36 -6.41 -2.32
CA ASP A 64 10.61 -6.20 -3.74
C ASP A 64 10.74 -4.71 -4.09
N ASP A 65 11.78 -4.34 -4.84
CA ASP A 65 12.13 -2.96 -5.19
C ASP A 65 10.97 -2.15 -5.78
N ASN A 66 10.20 -2.79 -6.66
CA ASN A 66 9.05 -2.20 -7.31
C ASN A 66 7.84 -2.04 -6.39
N LEU A 67 7.81 -2.69 -5.23
CA LEU A 67 6.74 -2.55 -4.25
C LEU A 67 7.12 -1.62 -3.10
N VAL A 68 8.38 -1.66 -2.64
CA VAL A 68 8.87 -0.83 -1.53
C VAL A 68 8.64 0.67 -1.80
N LYS A 69 8.78 1.10 -3.04
CA LYS A 69 8.52 2.49 -3.46
C LYS A 69 7.06 2.95 -3.27
N HIS A 70 6.11 2.02 -3.18
CA HIS A 70 4.69 2.31 -2.99
C HIS A 70 4.29 2.33 -1.50
N ILE A 71 5.22 2.02 -0.59
CA ILE A 71 4.97 2.10 0.85
C ILE A 71 5.18 3.54 1.31
N ILE A 72 4.20 4.08 2.02
CA ILE A 72 4.22 5.40 2.64
C ILE A 72 4.41 5.24 4.15
N THR A 73 5.31 6.05 4.70
CA THR A 73 5.58 6.13 6.14
C THR A 73 5.48 7.58 6.60
N GLU A 74 4.51 7.89 7.45
CA GLU A 74 4.25 9.27 7.90
C GLU A 74 4.04 9.32 9.41
N SER A 75 4.74 10.24 10.09
CA SER A 75 4.48 10.56 11.50
C SER A 75 3.48 11.71 11.61
N ARG A 76 2.33 11.47 12.23
CA ARG A 76 1.30 12.50 12.51
C ARG A 76 0.81 12.36 13.95
N ASN A 77 0.92 13.42 14.75
CA ASN A 77 0.45 13.47 16.15
C ASN A 77 0.97 12.28 17.01
N GLY A 78 2.25 11.95 16.90
CA GLY A 78 2.89 10.83 17.62
C GLY A 78 2.57 9.43 17.05
N VAL A 79 1.70 9.32 16.04
CA VAL A 79 1.39 8.06 15.37
C VAL A 79 2.22 7.92 14.10
N LEU A 80 3.01 6.86 14.00
CA LEU A 80 3.62 6.40 12.75
C LEU A 80 2.60 5.58 11.96
N VAL A 81 2.21 6.09 10.79
CA VAL A 81 1.32 5.40 9.87
C VAL A 81 2.14 4.77 8.76
N ILE A 82 1.96 3.47 8.56
CA ILE A 82 2.56 2.67 7.47
C ILE A 82 1.41 2.22 6.57
N LYS A 83 1.42 2.63 5.31
CA LYS A 83 0.36 2.29 4.35
C LYS A 83 0.92 2.10 2.95
N ILE A 84 0.13 1.51 2.06
CA ILE A 84 0.39 1.55 0.62
C ILE A 84 -0.19 2.85 0.07
N GLU A 85 0.44 3.46 -0.92
CA GLU A 85 -0.12 4.61 -1.62
C GLU A 85 -1.50 4.29 -2.22
N ASP A 86 -2.41 5.27 -2.14
CA ASP A 86 -3.73 5.16 -2.72
C ASP A 86 -3.63 5.37 -4.25
N HIS A 87 -4.30 4.53 -5.05
CA HIS A 87 -4.37 4.61 -6.52
C HIS A 87 -5.61 5.36 -7.01
#